data_AF-A0A9E0VJ59-F1
#
_entry.id   AF-A0A9E0VJ59-F1
#
_cell.length_a   1.000
_cell.length_b   1.000
_cell.length_c   1.000
_cell.angle_alpha   90.00
_cell.angle_beta   90.00
_cell.angle_gamma   90.00
#
_symmetry.space_group_name_H-M   'P 1'
#
loop_
_entity.id
_entity.type
_entity.pdbx_description
1 polymer ?
#
loop_
_entity_poly.entity_id
_entity_poly.type
_entity_poly.pdbx_seq_one_letter_code
_entity_poly.pdbx_strand_id
1 'polypeptide(L)'
;MAESRSIETVAAISTLDDATEESFLEKALSLMLHQAERDGTRTGAARVENPFFRLSPKERFALFLLHSGRVSYRRLARLIGATPEEVQTIAWSARSQIASSPEVRLQAPHPTGSSRLKSACPEFNPAAPWTQKLLDDEMGSAELSFLQNHTAVCEDCRRALARTREFYYAVEKWVPVATGAETDAIGNSLRRAVRKGRLQSGNLPADLTLFEALGLFFSRRENLVWFLLAALAFVALLYAQRTIGPAN
;
A
#
# COMPACT_ATOMS: atom_id res chain seq x y z
N MET A 1 -9.41 17.28 -8.24
CA MET A 1 -9.75 16.40 -9.39
C MET A 1 -9.07 15.04 -9.32
N ALA A 2 -7.74 14.93 -9.08
CA ALA A 2 -7.06 13.63 -8.99
C ALA A 2 -7.62 12.71 -7.89
N GLU A 3 -7.93 13.26 -6.71
CA GLU A 3 -8.51 12.53 -5.59
C GLU A 3 -9.87 11.88 -5.92
N SER A 4 -10.72 12.53 -6.73
CA SER A 4 -12.01 11.96 -7.17
C SER A 4 -11.81 10.71 -8.01
N ARG A 5 -10.83 10.73 -8.93
CA ARG A 5 -10.53 9.59 -9.81
C ARG A 5 -9.98 8.40 -9.04
N SER A 6 -9.10 8.63 -8.07
CA SER A 6 -8.57 7.57 -7.20
C SER A 6 -9.70 6.88 -6.42
N ILE A 7 -10.66 7.65 -5.91
CA ILE A 7 -11.80 7.14 -5.16
C ILE A 7 -12.75 6.35 -6.07
N GLU A 8 -12.99 6.80 -7.30
CA GLU A 8 -13.82 6.09 -8.29
C GLU A 8 -13.23 4.73 -8.66
N THR A 9 -11.90 4.64 -8.85
CA THR A 9 -11.22 3.37 -9.14
C THR A 9 -11.32 2.38 -7.99
N VAL A 10 -11.12 2.84 -6.74
CA VAL A 10 -11.28 2.00 -5.53
C VAL A 10 -12.73 1.53 -5.37
N ALA A 11 -13.69 2.41 -5.64
CA ALA A 11 -15.12 2.08 -5.61
C ALA A 11 -15.49 1.00 -6.64
N ALA A 12 -14.92 1.06 -7.86
CA ALA A 12 -15.18 0.09 -8.92
C ALA A 12 -14.66 -1.33 -8.60
N ILE A 13 -13.59 -1.48 -7.81
CA ILE A 13 -13.08 -2.80 -7.41
C ILE A 13 -13.97 -3.42 -6.33
N SER A 14 -14.59 -2.58 -5.49
CA SER A 14 -15.33 -3.05 -4.33
C SER A 14 -16.63 -3.79 -4.67
N THR A 15 -17.00 -3.74 -5.96
CA THR A 15 -18.17 -4.41 -6.55
C THR A 15 -17.88 -5.86 -6.95
N LEU A 16 -16.60 -6.30 -6.91
CA LEU A 16 -16.22 -7.69 -7.17
C LEU A 16 -16.52 -8.54 -5.94
N ASP A 17 -17.65 -9.23 -5.96
CA ASP A 17 -18.30 -9.91 -4.81
C ASP A 17 -17.47 -11.01 -4.12
N ASP A 18 -16.48 -11.60 -4.77
CA ASP A 18 -15.74 -12.76 -4.23
C ASP A 18 -14.30 -12.46 -3.77
N ALA A 19 -13.93 -11.18 -3.67
CA ALA A 19 -12.58 -10.81 -3.24
C ALA A 19 -12.46 -10.84 -1.71
N THR A 20 -11.55 -11.65 -1.18
CA THR A 20 -11.05 -11.48 0.19
C THR A 20 -10.52 -10.06 0.38
N GLU A 21 -10.59 -9.52 1.60
CA GLU A 21 -10.07 -8.17 1.90
C GLU A 21 -8.63 -7.99 1.41
N GLU A 22 -7.82 -9.05 1.51
CA GLU A 22 -6.46 -9.08 1.00
C GLU A 22 -6.40 -8.98 -0.53
N SER A 23 -7.19 -9.76 -1.27
CA SER A 23 -7.25 -9.69 -2.73
C SER A 23 -7.76 -8.33 -3.21
N PHE A 24 -8.69 -7.73 -2.48
CA PHE A 24 -9.19 -6.39 -2.74
C PHE A 24 -8.07 -5.35 -2.61
N LEU A 25 -7.33 -5.37 -1.49
CA LEU A 25 -6.20 -4.46 -1.26
C LEU A 25 -5.13 -4.63 -2.33
N GLU A 26 -4.81 -5.86 -2.72
CA GLU A 26 -3.83 -6.13 -3.77
C GLU A 26 -4.27 -5.51 -5.11
N LYS A 27 -5.53 -5.66 -5.50
CA LYS A 27 -6.09 -5.04 -6.73
C LYS A 27 -6.12 -3.51 -6.63
N ALA A 28 -6.54 -2.95 -5.50
CA ALA A 28 -6.58 -1.51 -5.29
C ALA A 28 -5.19 -0.89 -5.41
N LEU A 29 -4.19 -1.51 -4.79
CA LEU A 29 -2.80 -1.05 -4.85
C LEU A 29 -2.23 -1.15 -6.27
N SER A 30 -2.49 -2.26 -6.97
CA SER A 30 -2.05 -2.45 -8.36
C SER A 30 -2.67 -1.39 -9.29
N LEU A 31 -3.96 -1.08 -9.15
CA LEU A 31 -4.60 -0.03 -9.95
C LEU A 31 -4.11 1.38 -9.59
N MET A 32 -3.87 1.66 -8.32
CA MET A 32 -3.28 2.94 -7.90
C MET A 32 -1.89 3.13 -8.50
N LEU A 33 -1.08 2.06 -8.57
CA LEU A 33 0.22 2.09 -9.22
C LEU A 33 0.08 2.33 -10.73
N HIS A 34 -0.77 1.57 -11.43
CA HIS A 34 -1.01 1.78 -12.86
C HIS A 34 -1.53 3.17 -13.19
N GLN A 35 -2.41 3.72 -12.34
CA GLN A 35 -2.89 5.09 -12.48
C GLN A 35 -1.76 6.10 -12.29
N ALA A 36 -0.89 5.89 -11.29
CA ALA A 36 0.27 6.75 -11.06
C ALA A 36 1.31 6.68 -12.19
N GLU A 37 1.47 5.52 -12.83
CA GLU A 37 2.28 5.37 -14.05
C GLU A 37 1.66 6.13 -15.23
N ARG A 38 0.34 6.01 -15.42
CA ARG A 38 -0.38 6.65 -16.53
C ARG A 38 -0.45 8.16 -16.42
N ASP A 39 -0.70 8.69 -15.22
CA ASP A 39 -0.85 10.13 -15.00
C ASP A 39 0.50 10.88 -15.04
N GLY A 40 1.62 10.15 -15.04
CA GLY A 40 2.96 10.70 -15.02
C GLY A 40 3.26 11.51 -13.74
N THR A 41 4.51 11.94 -13.58
CA THR A 41 4.99 12.76 -12.47
C THR A 41 4.46 14.20 -12.55
N ARG A 42 3.15 14.41 -12.38
CA ARG A 42 2.60 15.71 -11.98
C ARG A 42 2.88 15.98 -10.50
N THR A 43 4.14 15.90 -10.12
CA THR A 43 4.62 16.33 -8.81
C THR A 43 4.73 17.85 -8.82
N GLY A 44 3.91 18.53 -8.01
CA GLY A 44 4.05 19.97 -7.81
C GLY A 44 5.48 20.34 -7.41
N ALA A 45 5.98 21.47 -7.90
CA ALA A 45 7.39 21.88 -7.80
C ALA A 45 7.97 21.80 -6.37
N ALA A 46 7.15 22.04 -5.34
CA ALA A 46 7.57 21.98 -3.94
C ALA A 46 7.91 20.58 -3.41
N ARG A 47 7.50 19.48 -4.09
CA ARG A 47 7.83 18.10 -3.67
C ARG A 47 9.11 17.54 -4.32
N VAL A 48 9.77 18.32 -5.19
CA VAL A 48 10.97 17.89 -5.93
C VAL A 48 12.24 17.91 -5.06
N GLU A 49 12.19 18.58 -3.91
CA GLU A 49 13.33 18.67 -2.98
C GLU A 49 13.67 17.33 -2.32
N ASN A 50 12.68 16.45 -2.06
CA ASN A 50 12.95 15.13 -1.50
C ASN A 50 13.33 14.13 -2.63
N PRO A 51 14.53 13.51 -2.59
CA PRO A 51 14.99 12.53 -3.57
C PRO A 51 14.01 11.37 -3.83
N PHE A 52 13.25 10.94 -2.83
CA PHE A 52 12.27 9.86 -2.97
C PHE A 52 11.22 10.18 -4.03
N PHE A 53 10.76 11.43 -4.15
CA PHE A 53 9.72 11.78 -5.13
C PHE A 53 10.25 11.92 -6.57
N ARG A 54 11.58 11.86 -6.77
CA ARG A 54 12.23 11.85 -8.10
C ARG A 54 12.22 10.46 -8.74
N LEU A 55 12.04 9.41 -7.93
CA LEU A 55 11.92 8.02 -8.38
C LEU A 55 10.65 7.81 -9.22
N SER A 56 10.68 6.79 -10.07
CA SER A 56 9.49 6.36 -10.81
C SER A 56 8.35 5.92 -9.86
N PRO A 57 7.08 5.96 -10.29
CA PRO A 57 5.97 5.45 -9.48
C PRO A 57 6.20 4.02 -8.96
N LYS A 58 6.72 3.12 -9.82
CA LYS A 58 7.01 1.72 -9.46
C LYS A 58 8.09 1.59 -8.39
N GLU A 59 9.18 2.34 -8.50
CA GLU A 59 10.26 2.36 -7.50
C GLU A 59 9.79 2.92 -6.16
N ARG A 60 9.03 4.03 -6.17
CA ARG A 60 8.46 4.64 -4.95
C ARG A 60 7.53 3.68 -4.24
N PHE A 61 6.65 3.04 -5.02
CA PHE A 61 5.69 2.09 -4.51
C PHE A 61 6.39 0.86 -3.90
N ALA A 62 7.39 0.30 -4.58
CA ALA A 62 8.19 -0.79 -4.06
C ALA A 62 8.88 -0.42 -2.74
N LEU A 63 9.63 0.68 -2.69
CA LEU A 63 10.31 1.10 -1.47
C LEU A 63 9.35 1.39 -0.33
N PHE A 64 8.24 2.08 -0.59
CA PHE A 64 7.25 2.36 0.43
C PHE A 64 6.67 1.08 1.04
N LEU A 65 6.30 0.09 0.22
CA LEU A 65 5.75 -1.16 0.73
C LEU A 65 6.78 -2.03 1.44
N LEU A 66 8.04 -2.04 1.01
CA LEU A 66 9.10 -2.76 1.71
C LEU A 66 9.36 -2.15 3.10
N HIS A 67 9.53 -0.83 3.18
CA HIS A 67 9.91 -0.14 4.41
C HIS A 67 8.73 0.07 5.38
N SER A 68 7.65 0.70 4.89
CA SER A 68 6.49 1.06 5.72
C SER A 68 5.49 -0.09 5.83
N GLY A 69 5.29 -0.83 4.75
CA GLY A 69 4.33 -1.93 4.68
C GLY A 69 4.84 -3.29 5.15
N ARG A 70 6.17 -3.44 5.33
CA ARG A 70 6.84 -4.73 5.64
C ARG A 70 6.36 -5.86 4.71
N VAL A 71 6.12 -5.53 3.44
CA VAL A 71 5.62 -6.47 2.44
C VAL A 71 6.78 -7.30 1.91
N SER A 72 6.64 -8.62 1.88
CA SER A 72 7.70 -9.48 1.35
C SER A 72 7.91 -9.33 -0.15
N TYR A 73 9.09 -9.69 -0.66
CA TYR A 73 9.40 -9.59 -2.09
C TYR A 73 8.44 -10.42 -2.92
N ARG A 74 8.10 -11.63 -2.47
CA ARG A 74 7.14 -12.50 -3.15
C ARG A 74 5.77 -11.85 -3.27
N ARG A 75 5.29 -11.19 -2.22
CA ARG A 75 3.98 -10.52 -2.24
C ARG A 75 4.02 -9.29 -3.14
N LEU A 76 5.06 -8.47 -3.00
CA LEU A 76 5.25 -7.28 -3.83
C LEU A 76 5.39 -7.63 -5.33
N ALA A 77 6.07 -8.72 -5.65
CA ALA A 77 6.21 -9.26 -7.00
C ALA A 77 4.84 -9.53 -7.65
N ARG A 78 3.90 -10.14 -6.91
CA ARG A 78 2.51 -10.32 -7.38
C ARG A 78 1.79 -9.00 -7.62
N LEU A 79 1.98 -8.01 -6.73
CA LEU A 79 1.32 -6.70 -6.82
C LEU A 79 1.71 -5.92 -8.08
N ILE A 80 2.99 -5.98 -8.46
CA ILE A 80 3.55 -5.19 -9.56
C ILE A 80 3.77 -5.99 -10.85
N GLY A 81 3.36 -7.27 -10.88
CA GLY A 81 3.53 -8.16 -12.02
C GLY A 81 5.00 -8.43 -12.38
N ALA A 82 5.84 -8.71 -11.37
CA ALA A 82 7.28 -8.95 -11.50
C ALA A 82 7.69 -10.26 -10.81
N THR A 83 8.96 -10.65 -10.92
CA THR A 83 9.58 -11.71 -10.10
C THR A 83 10.17 -11.15 -8.80
N PRO A 84 10.40 -11.98 -7.76
CA PRO A 84 11.08 -11.54 -6.54
C PRO A 84 12.48 -10.95 -6.79
N GLU A 85 13.21 -11.48 -7.76
CA GLU A 85 14.54 -11.01 -8.15
C GLU A 85 14.48 -9.64 -8.83
N GLU A 86 13.44 -9.40 -9.65
CA GLU A 86 13.17 -8.09 -10.23
C GLU A 86 12.80 -7.07 -9.15
N VAL A 87 11.99 -7.45 -8.16
CA VAL A 87 11.67 -6.59 -7.00
C VAL A 87 12.94 -6.19 -6.25
N GLN A 88 13.83 -7.14 -5.99
CA GLN A 88 15.13 -6.86 -5.37
C GLN A 88 15.92 -5.83 -6.18
N THR A 89 15.98 -6.00 -7.50
CA THR A 89 16.70 -5.11 -8.43
C THR A 89 16.08 -3.70 -8.45
N ILE A 90 14.74 -3.60 -8.51
CA ILE A 90 14.01 -2.34 -8.45
C ILE A 90 14.31 -1.61 -7.14
N ALA A 91 14.24 -2.31 -6.01
CA ALA A 91 14.51 -1.73 -4.70
C ALA A 91 15.97 -1.27 -4.58
N TRP A 92 16.93 -2.03 -5.11
CA TRP A 92 18.34 -1.62 -5.10
C TRP A 92 18.59 -0.38 -5.96
N SER A 93 18.06 -0.37 -7.18
CA SER A 93 18.12 0.77 -8.10
C SER A 93 17.58 2.03 -7.44
N ALA A 94 16.39 1.93 -6.84
CA ALA A 94 15.73 3.04 -6.17
C ALA A 94 16.56 3.58 -5.00
N ARG A 95 17.12 2.70 -4.16
CA ARG A 95 17.99 3.11 -3.05
C ARG A 95 19.27 3.78 -3.54
N SER A 96 19.87 3.25 -4.60
CA SER A 96 21.08 3.79 -5.21
C SER A 96 20.85 5.17 -5.82
N GLN A 97 19.69 5.38 -6.46
CA GLN A 97 19.29 6.69 -6.99
C GLN A 97 19.07 7.73 -5.87
N ILE A 98 18.39 7.35 -4.78
CA ILE A 98 18.26 8.23 -3.60
C ILE A 98 19.64 8.60 -3.05
N ALA A 99 20.50 7.61 -2.81
CA ALA A 99 21.84 7.83 -2.26
C ALA A 99 22.75 8.66 -3.17
N SER A 100 22.56 8.57 -4.49
CA SER A 100 23.30 9.36 -5.47
C SER A 100 22.88 10.82 -5.51
N SER A 101 21.75 11.17 -4.88
CA SER A 101 21.25 12.53 -4.84
C SER A 101 22.16 13.42 -3.96
N PRO A 102 22.40 14.70 -4.34
CA PRO A 102 23.32 15.59 -3.62
C PRO A 102 23.05 15.70 -2.12
N GLU A 103 21.78 15.63 -1.73
CA GLU A 103 21.29 15.75 -0.36
C GLU A 103 21.71 14.56 0.52
N VAL A 104 21.87 13.38 -0.08
CA VAL A 104 22.12 12.12 0.62
C VAL A 104 23.57 11.68 0.50
N ARG A 105 24.24 12.01 -0.62
CA ARG A 105 25.59 11.55 -0.95
C ARG A 105 26.63 11.82 0.13
N LEU A 106 26.48 12.90 0.89
CA LEU A 106 27.38 13.24 2.00
C LEU A 106 27.15 12.38 3.27
N GLN A 107 25.96 11.81 3.41
CA GLN A 107 25.56 11.00 4.57
C GLN A 107 25.71 9.50 4.34
N ALA A 108 25.67 9.08 3.07
CA ALA A 108 25.66 7.66 2.67
C ALA A 108 26.74 7.41 1.61
N PRO A 109 27.98 7.04 1.99
CA PRO A 109 28.96 6.60 1.00
C PRO A 109 28.39 5.39 0.25
N HIS A 110 28.52 5.40 -1.09
CA HIS A 110 27.99 4.32 -1.92
C HIS A 110 28.62 2.99 -1.47
N PRO A 111 27.81 1.94 -1.21
CA PRO A 111 28.33 0.68 -0.71
C PRO A 111 29.22 0.07 -1.78
N THR A 112 30.51 -0.04 -1.44
CA THR A 112 31.49 -0.77 -2.24
C THR A 112 31.60 -2.20 -1.71
N GLY A 113 31.62 -3.17 -2.62
CA GLY A 113 31.97 -4.55 -2.28
C GLY A 113 33.39 -4.68 -1.76
N SER A 114 33.74 -5.84 -1.20
CA SER A 114 35.15 -6.16 -1.01
C SER A 114 35.81 -6.39 -2.36
N SER A 115 36.92 -5.71 -2.64
CA SER A 115 37.74 -5.97 -3.83
C SER A 115 38.53 -7.28 -3.73
N ARG A 116 38.54 -7.92 -2.56
CA ARG A 116 39.25 -9.18 -2.30
C ARG A 116 38.27 -10.20 -1.72
N LEU A 117 37.57 -10.90 -2.60
CA LEU A 117 36.69 -12.00 -2.19
C LEU A 117 37.52 -13.29 -2.12
N LYS A 118 37.42 -14.01 -0.99
CA LYS A 118 37.93 -15.37 -0.87
C LYS A 118 36.94 -16.33 -1.54
N SER A 119 37.38 -17.54 -1.91
CA SER A 119 36.51 -18.57 -2.52
C SER A 119 35.30 -18.94 -1.67
N ALA A 120 35.37 -18.75 -0.34
CA ALA A 120 34.28 -19.02 0.59
C ALA A 120 33.37 -17.80 0.86
N CYS A 121 33.64 -16.64 0.26
CA CYS A 121 32.80 -15.45 0.44
C CYS A 121 31.51 -15.58 -0.37
N PRO A 122 30.37 -15.08 0.15
CA PRO A 122 29.16 -14.97 -0.65
C PRO A 122 29.43 -14.13 -1.90
N GLU A 123 28.85 -14.54 -3.02
CA GLU A 123 28.99 -13.83 -4.29
C GLU A 123 28.48 -12.39 -4.13
N PHE A 124 29.36 -11.41 -4.34
CA PHE A 124 29.00 -10.00 -4.29
C PHE A 124 28.58 -9.55 -5.68
N ASN A 125 27.27 -9.50 -5.93
CA ASN A 125 26.71 -8.84 -7.09
C ASN A 125 26.43 -7.37 -6.75
N PRO A 126 27.12 -6.38 -7.36
CA PRO A 126 26.88 -4.97 -7.09
C PRO A 126 25.50 -4.47 -7.55
N ALA A 127 24.86 -5.18 -8.49
CA ALA A 127 23.50 -4.87 -8.94
C ALA A 127 22.42 -5.45 -8.03
N ALA A 128 22.76 -6.45 -7.20
CA ALA A 128 21.82 -7.12 -6.30
C ALA A 128 22.59 -7.71 -5.10
N PRO A 129 23.09 -6.88 -4.18
CA PRO A 129 23.95 -7.38 -3.11
C PRO A 129 23.16 -8.23 -2.13
N TRP A 130 23.71 -9.38 -1.72
CA TRP A 130 23.10 -10.29 -0.75
C TRP A 130 22.73 -9.58 0.57
N THR A 131 23.48 -8.53 0.93
CA THR A 131 23.22 -7.72 2.11
C THR A 131 21.85 -7.06 2.08
N GLN A 132 21.26 -6.84 0.91
CA GLN A 132 19.92 -6.25 0.81
C GLN A 132 18.84 -7.20 1.32
N LYS A 133 18.86 -8.48 0.89
CA LYS A 133 17.91 -9.48 1.39
C LYS A 133 18.01 -9.64 2.91
N LEU A 134 19.22 -9.46 3.47
CA LEU A 134 19.41 -9.46 4.92
C LEU A 134 18.69 -8.33 5.62
N LEU A 135 18.76 -7.13 5.04
CA LEU A 135 18.22 -5.91 5.65
C LEU A 135 16.71 -5.76 5.44
N ASP A 136 16.19 -6.38 4.39
CA ASP A 136 14.76 -6.47 4.11
C ASP A 136 14.10 -7.70 4.78
N ASP A 137 14.83 -8.49 5.58
CA ASP A 137 14.36 -9.73 6.24
C ASP A 137 13.82 -10.81 5.26
N GLU A 138 14.34 -10.85 4.03
CA GLU A 138 13.89 -11.73 2.93
C GLU A 138 14.75 -12.98 2.74
N MET A 139 15.67 -13.26 3.67
CA MET A 139 16.52 -14.44 3.58
C MET A 139 15.91 -15.68 4.21
N GLY A 140 16.14 -16.82 3.55
CA GLY A 140 15.83 -18.13 4.13
C GLY A 140 16.73 -18.44 5.33
N SER A 141 16.27 -19.31 6.22
CA SER A 141 16.97 -19.66 7.46
C SER A 141 18.38 -20.23 7.24
N ALA A 142 18.56 -21.07 6.22
CA ALA A 142 19.86 -21.65 5.87
C ALA A 142 20.85 -20.59 5.36
N GLU A 143 20.41 -19.69 4.48
CA GLU A 143 21.22 -18.60 3.93
C GLU A 143 21.60 -17.61 5.03
N LEU A 144 20.65 -17.25 5.90
CA LEU A 144 20.86 -16.40 7.06
C LEU A 144 21.91 -17.01 8.00
N SER A 145 21.79 -18.29 8.33
CA SER A 145 22.74 -19.00 9.21
C SER A 145 24.14 -19.02 8.60
N PHE A 146 24.24 -19.31 7.30
CA PHE A 146 25.52 -19.28 6.58
C PHE A 146 26.17 -17.89 6.65
N LEU A 147 25.42 -16.83 6.37
CA LEU A 147 25.95 -15.47 6.37
C LEU A 147 26.32 -14.96 7.76
N GLN A 148 25.53 -15.30 8.79
CA GLN A 148 25.86 -14.97 10.17
C GLN A 148 27.17 -15.64 10.59
N ASN A 149 27.32 -16.94 10.31
CA ASN A 149 28.56 -17.67 10.59
C ASN A 149 29.74 -17.12 9.78
N HIS A 150 29.53 -16.80 8.50
CA HIS A 150 30.58 -16.28 7.64
C HIS A 150 31.05 -14.89 8.07
N THR A 151 30.14 -13.96 8.36
CA THR A 151 30.46 -12.59 8.78
C THR A 151 31.09 -12.55 10.19
N ALA A 152 30.89 -13.58 11.01
CA ALA A 152 31.60 -13.76 12.28
C ALA A 152 33.11 -14.05 12.11
N VAL A 153 33.54 -14.56 10.95
CA VAL A 153 34.95 -14.92 10.69
C VAL A 153 35.59 -14.03 9.61
N CYS A 154 34.85 -13.67 8.57
CA CYS A 154 35.35 -12.86 7.46
C CYS A 154 35.19 -11.35 7.73
N GLU A 155 36.30 -10.68 8.03
CA GLU A 155 36.31 -9.24 8.30
C GLU A 155 35.85 -8.40 7.09
N ASP A 156 36.24 -8.78 5.87
CA ASP A 156 35.87 -8.04 4.66
C ASP A 156 34.35 -8.05 4.41
N CYS A 157 33.70 -9.21 4.56
CA CYS A 157 32.25 -9.33 4.46
C CYS A 157 31.53 -8.61 5.59
N ARG A 158 32.10 -8.59 6.81
CA ARG A 158 31.57 -7.83 7.95
C ARG A 158 31.61 -6.33 7.68
N ARG A 159 32.74 -5.81 7.17
CA ARG A 159 32.89 -4.40 6.78
C ARG A 159 31.95 -4.03 5.64
N ALA A 160 31.79 -4.90 4.63
CA ALA A 160 30.83 -4.69 3.55
C ALA A 160 29.39 -4.60 4.08
N LEU A 161 28.98 -5.51 4.97
CA LEU A 161 27.67 -5.46 5.62
C LEU A 161 27.46 -4.18 6.43
N ALA A 162 28.48 -3.73 7.18
CA ALA A 162 28.41 -2.48 7.94
C ALA A 162 28.19 -1.27 7.02
N ARG A 163 28.96 -1.16 5.92
CA ARG A 163 28.76 -0.09 4.92
C ARG A 163 27.37 -0.14 4.28
N THR A 164 26.89 -1.34 3.94
CA THR A 164 25.55 -1.45 3.35
C THR A 164 24.45 -1.08 4.35
N ARG A 165 24.62 -1.37 5.65
CA ARG A 165 23.69 -0.93 6.71
C ARG A 165 23.63 0.59 6.81
N GLU A 166 24.79 1.25 6.86
CA GLU A 166 24.86 2.71 6.91
C GLU A 166 24.17 3.34 5.70
N PHE A 167 24.46 2.84 4.50
CA PHE A 167 23.78 3.22 3.27
C PHE A 167 22.27 3.01 3.35
N TYR A 168 21.84 1.83 3.78
CA TYR A 168 20.43 1.45 3.86
C TYR A 168 19.66 2.37 4.79
N TYR A 169 20.16 2.61 6.00
CA TYR A 169 19.51 3.48 6.98
C TYR A 169 19.55 4.95 6.59
N ALA A 170 20.59 5.40 5.89
CA ALA A 170 20.64 6.75 5.37
C ALA A 170 19.57 6.98 4.29
N VAL A 171 19.36 6.00 3.40
CA VAL A 171 18.29 6.05 2.39
C VAL A 171 16.89 5.94 3.01
N GLU A 172 16.71 5.05 3.99
CA GLU A 172 15.42 4.81 4.64
C GLU A 172 14.81 6.09 5.25
N LYS A 173 15.64 6.99 5.79
CA LYS A 173 15.19 8.29 6.33
C LYS A 173 14.48 9.18 5.31
N TRP A 174 14.71 8.96 4.01
CA TRP A 174 14.09 9.73 2.94
C TRP A 174 12.80 9.09 2.43
N VAL A 175 12.55 7.82 2.76
CA VAL A 175 11.30 7.14 2.43
C VAL A 175 10.22 7.63 3.39
N PRO A 176 9.09 8.18 2.89
CA PRO A 176 8.00 8.62 3.76
C PRO A 176 7.47 7.45 4.59
N VAL A 177 7.62 7.55 5.90
CA VAL A 177 6.97 6.64 6.84
C VAL A 177 5.59 7.19 7.10
N ALA A 178 4.58 6.38 6.82
CA ALA A 178 3.22 6.76 7.12
C ALA A 178 3.08 6.79 8.66
N THR A 179 2.93 7.98 9.23
CA THR A 179 2.75 8.14 10.68
C THR A 179 1.40 7.56 11.10
N GLY A 180 1.22 7.16 12.36
CA GLY A 180 -0.02 6.54 12.85
C GLY A 180 -1.29 7.34 12.51
N ALA A 181 -1.23 8.67 12.65
CA ALA A 181 -2.37 9.53 12.31
C ALA A 181 -2.67 9.57 10.80
N GLU A 182 -1.64 9.52 9.96
CA GLU A 182 -1.77 9.59 8.51
C GLU A 182 -2.18 8.24 7.90
N THR A 183 -1.66 7.14 8.46
CA THR A 183 -2.09 5.77 8.13
C THR A 183 -3.56 5.55 8.49
N ASP A 184 -4.00 6.00 9.67
CA ASP A 184 -5.41 5.92 10.06
C ASP A 184 -6.28 6.76 9.15
N ALA A 185 -5.85 7.98 8.77
CA ALA A 185 -6.59 8.83 7.84
C ALA A 185 -6.71 8.20 6.45
N ILE A 186 -5.61 7.68 5.90
CA ILE A 186 -5.59 7.00 4.59
C ILE A 186 -6.42 5.72 4.64
N GLY A 187 -6.26 4.90 5.69
CA GLY A 187 -7.01 3.67 5.89
C GLY A 187 -8.51 3.94 6.03
N ASN A 188 -8.90 4.98 6.77
CA ASN A 188 -10.30 5.40 6.89
C ASN A 188 -10.86 5.95 5.57
N SER A 189 -10.05 6.67 4.79
CA SER A 189 -10.45 7.16 3.46
C SER A 189 -10.66 6.00 2.49
N LEU A 190 -9.75 5.03 2.45
CA LEU A 190 -9.88 3.80 1.68
C LEU A 190 -11.10 2.99 2.12
N ARG A 191 -11.29 2.72 3.42
CA ARG A 191 -12.49 2.02 3.92
C ARG A 191 -13.77 2.76 3.56
N ARG A 192 -13.78 4.09 3.62
CA ARG A 192 -14.93 4.91 3.23
C ARG A 192 -15.19 4.84 1.72
N ALA A 193 -14.15 4.86 0.89
CA ALA A 193 -14.26 4.70 -0.56
C ALA A 193 -14.78 3.30 -0.93
N VAL A 194 -14.29 2.26 -0.26
CA VAL A 194 -14.77 0.87 -0.40
C VAL A 194 -16.22 0.75 0.01
N ARG A 195 -16.58 1.29 1.17
CA ARG A 195 -17.97 1.30 1.64
C ARG A 195 -18.86 2.01 0.63
N LYS A 196 -18.44 3.17 0.12
CA LYS A 196 -19.18 3.91 -0.91
C LYS A 196 -19.36 3.13 -2.21
N GLY A 197 -18.33 2.43 -2.68
CA GLY A 197 -18.41 1.62 -3.89
C GLY A 197 -19.30 0.38 -3.76
N ARG A 198 -19.26 -0.34 -2.63
CA ARG A 198 -20.19 -1.44 -2.32
C ARG A 198 -21.65 -0.98 -2.31
N LEU A 199 -21.89 0.19 -1.73
CA LEU A 199 -23.23 0.78 -1.69
C LEU A 199 -23.75 1.20 -3.06
N GLN A 200 -22.87 1.57 -3.99
CA GLN A 200 -23.24 1.93 -5.35
C GLN A 200 -23.49 0.71 -6.23
N SER A 201 -22.84 -0.43 -5.96
CA SER A 201 -23.05 -1.67 -6.71
C SER A 201 -24.29 -2.45 -6.30
N GLY A 202 -24.96 -2.09 -5.21
CA GLY A 202 -26.14 -2.81 -4.72
C GLY A 202 -25.81 -4.06 -3.89
N ASN A 203 -24.52 -4.38 -3.72
CA ASN A 203 -24.06 -5.50 -2.91
C ASN A 203 -23.86 -5.02 -1.47
N LEU A 204 -24.94 -5.14 -0.69
CA LEU A 204 -24.92 -4.85 0.74
C LEU A 204 -24.19 -5.98 1.49
N PRO A 205 -23.16 -5.67 2.31
CA PRO A 205 -22.51 -6.65 3.17
C PRO A 205 -23.52 -7.42 4.03
N ALA A 206 -23.35 -8.74 4.14
CA ALA A 206 -24.22 -9.62 4.93
C ALA A 206 -24.14 -9.35 6.46
N ASP A 207 -23.09 -8.63 6.89
CA ASP A 207 -22.72 -8.32 8.25
C ASP A 207 -23.14 -6.91 8.72
N LEU A 208 -23.97 -6.22 7.94
CA LEU A 208 -24.50 -4.90 8.32
C LEU A 208 -25.44 -4.98 9.51
N THR A 209 -25.19 -4.17 10.54
CA THR A 209 -26.15 -3.99 11.63
C THR A 209 -27.42 -3.29 11.13
N LEU A 210 -28.56 -3.55 11.77
CA LEU A 210 -29.87 -3.01 11.35
C LEU A 210 -29.87 -1.47 11.33
N PHE A 211 -29.16 -0.82 12.25
CA PHE A 211 -28.98 0.63 12.27
C PHE A 211 -28.17 1.15 11.08
N GLU A 212 -27.12 0.44 10.67
CA GLU A 212 -26.33 0.81 9.50
C GLU A 212 -27.12 0.61 8.20
N ALA A 213 -27.91 -0.46 8.11
CA ALA A 213 -28.81 -0.70 6.99
C ALA A 213 -29.88 0.40 6.86
N LEU A 214 -30.48 0.84 7.97
CA LEU A 214 -31.42 1.98 7.99
C LEU A 214 -30.72 3.29 7.59
N GLY A 215 -29.55 3.57 8.14
CA GLY A 215 -28.77 4.77 7.78
C GLY A 215 -28.47 4.82 6.28
N LEU A 216 -28.14 3.66 5.69
CA LEU A 216 -27.92 3.52 4.25
C LEU A 216 -29.20 3.66 3.43
N PHE A 217 -30.30 3.07 3.89
CA PHE A 217 -31.60 3.20 3.24
C PHE A 217 -32.03 4.66 3.15
N PHE A 218 -31.91 5.43 4.24
CA PHE A 218 -32.28 6.85 4.28
C PHE A 218 -31.26 7.79 3.61
N SER A 219 -30.04 7.33 3.35
CA SER A 219 -29.04 8.13 2.63
C SER A 219 -29.43 8.40 1.16
N ARG A 220 -30.31 7.58 0.57
CA ARG A 220 -30.83 7.76 -0.78
C ARG A 220 -32.12 8.58 -0.75
N ARG A 221 -32.12 9.74 -1.43
CA ARG A 221 -33.26 10.67 -1.48
C ARG A 221 -34.56 10.01 -1.96
N GLU A 222 -34.46 9.07 -2.91
CA GLU A 222 -35.60 8.32 -3.46
C GLU A 222 -36.27 7.45 -2.40
N ASN A 223 -35.50 6.72 -1.59
CA ASN A 223 -36.00 5.89 -0.51
C ASN A 223 -36.71 6.71 0.57
N LEU A 224 -36.22 7.92 0.82
CA LEU A 224 -36.81 8.83 1.79
C LEU A 224 -38.21 9.28 1.34
N VAL A 225 -38.40 9.55 0.04
CA VAL A 225 -39.72 9.86 -0.53
C VAL A 225 -40.66 8.66 -0.40
N TRP A 226 -40.22 7.46 -0.78
CA TRP A 226 -41.03 6.25 -0.64
C TRP A 226 -41.41 5.94 0.80
N PHE A 227 -40.47 6.13 1.74
CA PHE A 227 -40.73 5.96 3.15
C PHE A 227 -41.77 6.97 3.67
N LEU A 228 -41.67 8.24 3.29
CA LEU A 228 -42.65 9.26 3.66
C LEU A 228 -44.05 8.94 3.10
N LEU A 229 -44.13 8.47 1.86
CA LEU A 229 -45.38 8.04 1.25
C LEU A 229 -45.98 6.83 1.99
N ALA A 230 -45.16 5.84 2.31
CA ALA A 230 -45.60 4.67 3.09
C ALA A 230 -46.07 5.08 4.49
N ALA A 231 -45.34 5.99 5.16
CA ALA A 231 -45.71 6.51 6.47
C ALA A 231 -47.04 7.30 6.43
N LEU A 232 -47.23 8.15 5.41
CA LEU A 232 -48.50 8.87 5.20
C LEU A 232 -49.67 7.91 4.94
N ALA A 233 -49.47 6.91 4.08
CA ALA A 233 -50.49 5.89 3.80
C ALA A 233 -50.84 5.09 5.07
N PHE A 234 -49.84 4.76 5.89
CA PHE A 234 -50.04 4.07 7.16
C PHE A 234 -50.84 4.93 8.16
N VAL A 235 -50.51 6.21 8.30
CA VAL A 235 -51.26 7.15 9.15
C VAL A 235 -52.70 7.32 8.66
N ALA A 236 -52.91 7.42 7.34
CA ALA A 236 -54.24 7.51 6.75
C ALA A 236 -55.07 6.23 7.02
N LEU A 237 -54.46 5.05 6.93
CA LEU A 237 -55.09 3.78 7.28
C LEU A 237 -55.50 3.72 8.76
N LEU A 238 -54.61 4.13 9.66
CA LEU A 238 -54.92 4.20 11.09
C LEU A 238 -56.07 5.18 11.39
N TYR A 239 -56.10 6.31 10.69
CA TYR A 239 -57.19 7.28 10.81
C TYR A 239 -58.53 6.71 10.32
N ALA A 240 -58.53 6.06 9.16
CA ALA A 240 -59.73 5.44 8.59
C ALA A 240 -60.30 4.34 9.51
N GLN A 241 -59.45 3.50 10.10
CA GLN A 241 -59.87 2.50 11.09
C GLN A 241 -60.51 3.11 12.34
N ARG A 242 -60.06 4.31 12.73
CA ARG A 242 -60.64 5.01 13.89
C ARG A 242 -61.99 5.64 13.58
N THR A 243 -62.20 6.12 12.35
CA THR A 243 -63.46 6.73 11.93
C THR A 243 -64.54 5.71 11.60
N ILE A 244 -64.14 4.52 11.13
CA ILE A 244 -65.03 3.37 10.98
C ILE A 244 -65.14 2.73 12.36
N GLY A 245 -65.89 3.37 13.27
CA GLY A 245 -66.19 2.80 14.58
C GLY A 245 -66.83 1.42 14.45
N PRO A 246 -66.80 0.58 15.52
CA PRO A 246 -67.39 -0.74 15.47
C PRO A 246 -68.84 -0.62 15.01
N ALA A 247 -69.16 -1.29 13.90
CA ALA A 247 -70.54 -1.44 13.47
C ALA A 247 -71.27 -2.25 14.55
N ASN A 248 -72.03 -1.56 15.40
CA ASN A 248 -72.98 -2.17 16.31
C ASN A 248 -74.15 -2.76 15.51
#